data_AF-A0A1S3HCG0-F1
#
_entry.id   AF-A0A1S3HCG0-F1
#
_cell.length_a   1.000
_cell.length_b   1.000
_cell.length_c   1.000
_cell.angle_alpha   90.00
_cell.angle_beta   90.00
_cell.angle_gamma   90.00
#
_symmetry.space_group_name_H-M   'P 1'
#
loop_
_entity.id
_entity.type
_entity.pdbx_description
1 polymer ?
#
loop_
_entity_poly.entity_id
_entity_poly.type
_entity_poly.pdbx_seq_one_letter_code
_entity_poly.pdbx_strand_id
1 'polypeptide(L)'
;MPETRKRHVPSSSGSTSTHKSVSSSGPNKDEASSRSFSHTLGLLIIFISLSCVTTLCLLPSPIEPIEYSLPLPPQFIGPLAENKLLAKADKLFLDRLHGPESITVHNGKFDDEPTCGRPLGMRFDKDGSLVVVDAYLGLFRVNVETGKFVQLYSPETLVDGEQAAFLNDLDIDSDGTVYFTDSSTNWGRRYNRYAAMEAKKNGRLLAYNPNTKQTEVILKNMSFPNGVQLSPEKDFILIAELCTCKILQYSINTLLCENSVFVNSLFCDLNGIKCYLCYVP
;
A
#
# COMPACT_ATOMS: atom_id res chain seq x y z
N MET A 1 -60.73 -55.40 -6.34
CA MET A 1 -60.56 -56.86 -6.15
C MET A 1 -59.25 -57.10 -5.44
N PRO A 2 -59.25 -58.00 -4.47
CA PRO A 2 -58.84 -57.71 -3.11
C PRO A 2 -57.71 -58.67 -2.69
N GLU A 3 -57.17 -58.64 -1.47
CA GLU A 3 -57.63 -59.36 -0.27
C GLU A 3 -56.32 -59.53 0.56
N THR A 4 -56.20 -59.40 1.87
CA THR A 4 -56.97 -59.92 3.02
C THR A 4 -56.40 -59.20 4.28
N ARG A 5 -57.17 -58.62 5.23
CA ARG A 5 -58.08 -59.23 6.23
C ARG A 5 -57.26 -59.95 7.34
N LYS A 6 -57.31 -59.64 8.65
CA LYS A 6 -58.42 -59.61 9.64
C LYS A 6 -57.88 -59.08 11.00
N ARG A 7 -58.54 -58.11 11.68
CA ARG A 7 -59.46 -58.21 12.85
C ARG A 7 -58.87 -58.52 14.24
N HIS A 8 -59.03 -57.57 15.19
CA HIS A 8 -59.86 -57.75 16.39
C HIS A 8 -60.27 -56.38 17.03
N VAL A 9 -61.44 -56.38 17.68
CA VAL A 9 -62.31 -55.31 18.24
C VAL A 9 -63.00 -55.95 19.48
N PRO A 10 -63.69 -55.30 20.46
CA PRO A 10 -63.77 -53.90 21.00
C PRO A 10 -63.68 -53.82 22.56
N SER A 11 -63.98 -52.61 23.10
CA SER A 11 -64.77 -52.27 24.31
C SER A 11 -63.99 -51.53 25.42
N SER A 12 -64.49 -50.51 26.14
CA SER A 12 -65.78 -49.79 26.15
C SER A 12 -65.68 -48.47 26.96
N SER A 13 -66.64 -47.58 26.71
CA SER A 13 -67.37 -46.67 27.63
C SER A 13 -66.70 -45.55 28.45
N GLY A 14 -67.35 -44.37 28.41
CA GLY A 14 -67.34 -43.32 29.45
C GLY A 14 -67.11 -41.90 28.90
N SER A 15 -68.12 -41.24 28.28
CA SER A 15 -69.08 -40.29 28.89
C SER A 15 -68.54 -38.87 29.21
N THR A 16 -69.01 -37.90 28.42
CA THR A 16 -69.47 -36.52 28.75
C THR A 16 -68.64 -35.63 29.69
N SER A 17 -68.21 -34.46 29.22
CA SER A 17 -69.01 -33.22 29.31
C SER A 17 -68.23 -31.99 28.83
N THR A 18 -68.97 -31.09 28.18
CA THR A 18 -68.58 -29.75 27.76
C THR A 18 -68.37 -28.82 28.95
N HIS A 19 -67.30 -28.00 28.92
CA HIS A 19 -67.36 -26.63 29.44
C HIS A 19 -66.40 -25.73 28.66
N LYS A 20 -66.96 -24.75 27.95
CA LYS A 20 -66.24 -23.54 27.54
C LYS A 20 -65.83 -22.78 28.80
N SER A 21 -64.55 -22.51 28.97
CA SER A 21 -64.07 -21.40 29.79
C SER A 21 -63.12 -20.54 28.95
N VAL A 22 -63.49 -19.26 28.88
CA VAL A 22 -62.63 -18.17 28.41
C VAL A 22 -61.49 -18.03 29.41
N SER A 23 -60.23 -18.09 28.98
CA SER A 23 -59.13 -17.46 29.71
C SER A 23 -57.99 -17.05 28.77
N SER A 24 -57.69 -15.76 28.87
CA SER A 24 -56.52 -15.00 28.42
C SER A 24 -55.30 -15.81 27.95
N SER A 25 -54.88 -15.50 26.72
CA SER A 25 -53.52 -15.72 26.22
C SER A 25 -52.48 -15.03 27.12
N GLY A 26 -51.93 -15.78 28.07
CA GLY A 26 -50.69 -15.40 28.77
C GLY A 26 -49.47 -15.63 27.86
N PRO A 27 -48.36 -14.89 28.07
CA PRO A 27 -47.20 -14.97 27.19
C PRO A 27 -46.60 -16.38 27.23
N ASN A 28 -46.25 -16.88 26.04
CA ASN A 28 -45.75 -18.23 25.83
C ASN A 28 -44.41 -18.41 26.58
N LYS A 29 -44.31 -19.42 27.46
CA LYS A 29 -43.14 -19.64 28.34
C LYS A 29 -41.82 -19.78 27.56
N ASP A 30 -41.88 -20.27 26.34
CA ASP A 30 -40.72 -20.47 25.46
C ASP A 30 -40.15 -19.14 24.93
N GLU A 31 -40.98 -18.14 24.71
CA GLU A 31 -40.57 -16.79 24.29
C GLU A 31 -39.89 -16.02 25.45
N ALA A 32 -40.41 -16.18 26.67
CA ALA A 32 -39.84 -15.56 27.85
C ALA A 32 -38.47 -16.16 28.22
N SER A 33 -38.31 -17.47 28.06
CA SER A 33 -37.05 -18.19 28.29
C SER A 33 -35.97 -17.79 27.28
N SER A 34 -36.32 -17.72 25.99
CA SER A 34 -35.41 -17.27 24.92
C SER A 34 -34.95 -15.82 25.10
N ARG A 35 -35.86 -14.90 25.46
CA ARG A 35 -35.51 -13.50 25.77
C ARG A 35 -34.61 -13.39 27.00
N SER A 36 -34.92 -14.12 28.08
CA SER A 36 -34.09 -14.16 29.29
C SER A 36 -32.67 -14.66 29.01
N PHE A 37 -32.53 -15.68 28.16
CA PHE A 37 -31.23 -16.20 27.75
C PHE A 37 -30.44 -15.20 26.89
N SER A 38 -31.10 -14.52 25.94
CA SER A 38 -30.49 -13.48 25.10
C SER A 38 -30.02 -12.25 25.91
N HIS A 39 -30.79 -11.82 26.91
CA HIS A 39 -30.41 -10.72 27.79
C HIS A 39 -29.22 -11.09 28.69
N THR A 40 -29.21 -12.32 29.22
CA THR A 40 -28.12 -12.80 30.08
C THR A 40 -26.81 -12.95 29.28
N LEU A 41 -26.88 -13.46 28.04
CA LEU A 41 -25.73 -13.55 27.14
C LEU A 41 -25.22 -12.16 26.73
N GLY A 42 -26.11 -11.20 26.46
CA GLY A 42 -25.71 -9.83 26.14
C GLY A 42 -25.00 -9.13 27.30
N LEU A 43 -25.50 -9.28 28.54
CA LEU A 43 -24.85 -8.74 29.73
C LEU A 43 -23.48 -9.39 29.99
N LEU A 44 -23.35 -10.70 29.75
CA LEU A 44 -22.06 -11.41 29.86
C LEU A 44 -21.04 -10.88 28.85
N ILE A 45 -21.45 -10.66 27.59
CA ILE A 45 -20.58 -10.08 26.56
C ILE A 45 -20.12 -8.68 26.94
N ILE A 46 -21.03 -7.84 27.45
CA ILE A 46 -20.70 -6.48 27.94
C ILE A 46 -19.72 -6.55 29.11
N PHE A 47 -19.91 -7.49 30.03
CA PHE A 47 -19.01 -7.66 31.16
C PHE A 47 -17.61 -8.12 30.72
N ILE A 48 -17.54 -9.08 29.78
CA ILE A 48 -16.28 -9.57 29.22
C ILE A 48 -15.56 -8.47 28.45
N SER A 49 -16.27 -7.68 27.64
CA SER A 49 -15.66 -6.57 26.89
C SER A 49 -15.18 -5.46 27.81
N LEU A 50 -15.97 -5.09 28.82
CA LEU A 50 -15.57 -4.08 29.81
C LEU A 50 -14.37 -4.56 30.63
N SER A 51 -14.35 -5.85 31.02
CA SER A 51 -13.20 -6.48 31.68
C SER A 51 -11.97 -6.50 30.77
N CYS A 52 -12.11 -6.82 29.49
CA CYS A 52 -11.02 -6.84 28.53
C CYS A 52 -10.42 -5.45 28.31
N VAL A 53 -11.28 -4.42 28.15
CA VAL A 53 -10.86 -3.02 28.02
C VAL A 53 -10.17 -2.53 29.28
N THR A 54 -10.72 -2.81 30.47
CA THR A 54 -10.07 -2.43 31.74
C THR A 54 -8.74 -3.15 31.93
N THR A 55 -8.64 -4.43 31.58
CA THR A 55 -7.35 -5.14 31.57
C THR A 55 -6.37 -4.49 30.58
N LEU A 56 -6.79 -4.15 29.36
CA LEU A 56 -5.91 -3.46 28.39
C LEU A 56 -5.42 -2.09 28.90
N CYS A 57 -6.28 -1.33 29.58
CA CYS A 57 -5.93 0.00 30.10
C CYS A 57 -5.07 -0.06 31.38
N LEU A 58 -5.20 -1.11 32.19
CA LEU A 58 -4.48 -1.28 33.45
C LEU A 58 -3.18 -2.07 33.31
N LEU A 59 -3.01 -2.85 32.24
CA LEU A 59 -1.74 -3.47 31.92
C LEU A 59 -0.75 -2.37 31.55
N PRO A 60 0.33 -2.15 32.32
CA PRO A 60 1.34 -1.18 31.97
C PRO A 60 1.91 -1.56 30.60
N SER A 61 1.84 -0.63 29.65
CA SER A 61 2.50 -0.80 28.35
C SER A 61 3.98 -1.06 28.61
N PRO A 62 4.57 -2.14 28.09
CA PRO A 62 6.01 -2.36 28.18
C PRO A 62 6.80 -1.33 27.34
N ILE A 63 6.10 -0.54 26.52
CA ILE A 63 6.64 0.53 25.69
C ILE A 63 6.57 1.82 26.50
N GLU A 64 7.72 2.42 26.76
CA GLU A 64 7.86 3.76 27.31
C GLU A 64 8.00 4.74 26.13
N PRO A 65 6.93 5.47 25.74
CA PRO A 65 6.96 6.30 24.54
C PRO A 65 7.86 7.51 24.77
N ILE A 66 8.97 7.56 24.05
CA ILE A 66 9.88 8.71 24.06
C ILE A 66 9.31 9.78 23.13
N GLU A 67 9.19 11.00 23.63
CA GLU A 67 8.83 12.15 22.79
C GLU A 67 9.94 12.38 21.76
N TYR A 68 9.63 12.15 20.48
CA TYR A 68 10.54 12.39 19.38
C TYR A 68 10.22 13.76 18.75
N SER A 69 11.06 14.76 19.02
CA SER A 69 10.98 16.04 18.33
C SER A 69 11.66 15.95 16.98
N LEU A 70 10.95 16.36 15.93
CA LEU A 70 11.54 16.43 14.60
C LEU A 70 12.61 17.52 14.55
N PRO A 71 13.76 17.26 13.93
CA PRO A 71 14.71 18.34 13.65
C PRO A 71 14.02 19.37 12.75
N LEU A 72 14.42 20.63 12.87
CA LEU A 72 13.97 21.65 11.92
C LEU A 72 14.34 21.20 10.50
N PRO A 73 13.42 21.33 9.53
CA PRO A 73 13.72 20.97 8.16
C PRO A 73 14.93 21.79 7.68
N PRO A 74 15.85 21.18 6.92
CA PRO A 74 16.97 21.92 6.37
C PRO A 74 16.46 23.04 5.46
N GLN A 75 17.21 24.14 5.39
CA GLN A 75 16.85 25.21 4.47
C GLN A 75 16.98 24.73 3.02
N PHE A 76 15.91 24.91 2.25
CA PHE A 76 15.89 24.66 0.81
C PHE A 76 16.62 25.78 0.06
N ILE A 77 17.87 25.54 -0.29
CA ILE A 77 18.77 26.50 -0.95
C ILE A 77 19.27 25.92 -2.28
N GLY A 78 19.63 26.79 -3.22
CA GLY A 78 20.23 26.40 -4.50
C GLY A 78 19.26 25.59 -5.36
N PRO A 79 19.66 24.44 -5.92
CA PRO A 79 18.78 23.57 -6.72
C PRO A 79 17.49 23.14 -6.02
N LEU A 80 17.45 23.18 -4.69
CA LEU A 80 16.33 22.71 -3.88
C LEU A 80 15.44 23.85 -3.41
N ALA A 81 15.79 25.10 -3.72
CA ALA A 81 15.01 26.27 -3.34
C ALA A 81 13.55 26.17 -3.83
N GLU A 82 12.63 26.63 -2.99
CA GLU A 82 11.21 26.66 -3.33
C GLU A 82 11.00 27.41 -4.65
N ASN A 83 10.18 26.83 -5.54
CA ASN A 83 9.81 27.45 -6.80
C ASN A 83 8.31 27.34 -7.04
N LYS A 84 7.78 28.25 -7.87
CA LYS A 84 6.35 28.31 -8.23
C LYS A 84 6.10 27.91 -9.68
N LEU A 85 6.97 27.07 -10.26
CA LEU A 85 6.87 26.68 -11.67
C LEU A 85 5.53 25.97 -11.95
N LEU A 86 5.16 25.03 -11.09
CA LEU A 86 3.91 24.27 -11.21
C LEU A 86 2.65 25.06 -10.80
N ALA A 87 2.80 26.22 -10.14
CA ALA A 87 1.65 27.04 -9.75
C ALA A 87 0.90 27.62 -10.96
N LYS A 88 1.55 27.68 -12.12
CA LYS A 88 0.98 28.16 -13.39
C LYS A 88 0.48 27.04 -14.30
N ALA A 89 0.54 25.78 -13.87
CA ALA A 89 0.07 24.66 -14.68
C ALA A 89 -1.45 24.69 -14.83
N ASP A 90 -1.94 24.41 -16.04
CA ASP A 90 -3.37 24.27 -16.29
C ASP A 90 -3.92 23.01 -15.60
N LYS A 91 -4.94 23.20 -14.74
CA LYS A 91 -5.60 22.10 -14.03
C LYS A 91 -6.69 21.50 -14.91
N LEU A 92 -6.41 20.35 -15.51
CA LEU A 92 -7.40 19.59 -16.26
C LEU A 92 -8.28 18.76 -15.31
N PHE A 93 -9.56 18.62 -15.64
CA PHE A 93 -10.52 17.77 -14.92
C PHE A 93 -10.69 18.06 -13.41
N LEU A 94 -10.41 19.29 -12.98
CA LEU A 94 -10.63 19.74 -11.60
C LEU A 94 -12.08 19.46 -11.18
N ASP A 95 -12.25 18.83 -10.02
CA ASP A 95 -13.53 18.41 -9.44
C ASP A 95 -14.35 17.41 -10.27
N ARG A 96 -13.80 16.90 -11.38
CA ARG A 96 -14.44 15.87 -12.22
C ARG A 96 -13.89 14.48 -11.98
N LEU A 97 -12.68 14.38 -11.45
CA LEU A 97 -12.00 13.12 -11.15
C LEU A 97 -11.56 13.14 -9.68
N HIS A 98 -11.90 12.09 -8.94
CA HIS A 98 -11.45 11.92 -7.57
C HIS A 98 -10.18 11.05 -7.53
N GLY A 99 -9.08 11.61 -7.05
CA GLY A 99 -7.82 10.89 -6.82
C GLY A 99 -7.18 10.17 -8.01
N PRO A 100 -7.15 10.71 -9.24
CA PRO A 100 -6.45 10.03 -10.32
C PRO A 100 -4.93 10.11 -10.10
N GLU A 101 -4.33 9.05 -9.56
CA GLU A 101 -2.88 8.82 -9.69
C GLU A 101 -2.52 8.41 -11.14
N SER A 102 -3.51 7.94 -11.91
CA SER A 102 -3.46 7.76 -13.37
C SER A 102 -4.81 7.48 -13.99
N ILE A 103 -4.83 7.52 -15.32
CA ILE A 103 -5.91 7.00 -16.15
C ILE A 103 -5.39 5.75 -16.87
N THR A 104 -5.65 4.56 -16.32
CA THR A 104 -5.54 3.28 -17.05
C THR A 104 -6.95 2.72 -17.19
N VAL A 105 -7.44 2.60 -18.42
CA VAL A 105 -8.69 1.92 -18.73
C VAL A 105 -8.40 0.83 -19.76
N HIS A 106 -8.24 -0.39 -19.29
CA HIS A 106 -8.38 -1.57 -20.15
C HIS A 106 -9.46 -2.48 -19.56
N ASN A 107 -10.57 -2.65 -20.28
CA ASN A 107 -11.74 -3.46 -19.93
C ASN A 107 -12.36 -3.23 -18.54
N GLY A 108 -11.95 -2.20 -17.81
CA GLY A 108 -12.46 -1.84 -16.48
C GLY A 108 -12.08 -2.82 -15.36
N LYS A 109 -11.13 -3.73 -15.58
CA LYS A 109 -10.73 -4.72 -14.57
C LYS A 109 -9.41 -4.36 -13.91
N PHE A 110 -9.41 -4.40 -12.59
CA PHE A 110 -8.22 -4.20 -11.76
C PHE A 110 -7.12 -5.25 -12.04
N ASP A 111 -7.49 -6.42 -12.56
CA ASP A 111 -6.54 -7.51 -12.85
C ASP A 111 -5.75 -7.34 -14.13
N ASP A 112 -6.16 -6.43 -15.02
CA ASP A 112 -5.55 -6.28 -16.34
C ASP A 112 -4.31 -5.35 -16.29
N GLU A 113 -4.11 -4.59 -15.21
CA GLU A 113 -3.01 -3.61 -15.08
C GLU A 113 -1.62 -4.21 -15.37
N PRO A 114 -1.22 -5.38 -14.83
CA PRO A 114 0.08 -5.98 -15.15
C PRO A 114 0.23 -6.41 -16.61
N THR A 115 -0.88 -6.73 -17.27
CA THR A 115 -0.88 -7.11 -18.69
C THR A 115 -0.79 -5.89 -19.60
N CYS A 116 -1.44 -4.78 -19.23
CA CYS A 116 -1.42 -3.54 -19.99
C CYS A 116 -0.19 -2.67 -19.71
N GLY A 117 0.46 -2.89 -18.57
CA GLY A 117 1.48 -1.99 -18.06
C GLY A 117 0.89 -0.82 -17.28
N ARG A 118 1.77 -0.18 -16.52
CA ARG A 118 1.52 1.02 -15.74
C ARG A 118 2.78 1.89 -15.75
N PRO A 119 2.91 2.84 -16.69
CA PRO A 119 3.99 3.83 -16.67
C PRO A 119 3.92 4.70 -15.41
N LEU A 120 5.02 4.81 -14.68
CA LEU A 120 5.09 5.56 -13.42
C LEU A 120 6.11 6.69 -13.47
N GLY A 121 7.32 6.42 -13.95
CA GLY A 121 8.37 7.42 -14.16
C GLY A 121 8.64 7.64 -15.63
N MET A 122 8.84 8.89 -16.03
CA MET A 122 9.14 9.26 -17.41
C MET A 122 10.08 10.46 -17.45
N ARG A 123 11.07 10.45 -18.35
CA ARG A 123 11.96 11.59 -18.62
C ARG A 123 12.32 11.65 -20.11
N PHE A 124 12.44 12.85 -20.66
CA PHE A 124 13.02 13.01 -22.00
C PHE A 124 14.53 12.89 -21.92
N ASP A 125 15.12 12.11 -22.82
CA ASP A 125 16.56 12.07 -23.04
C ASP A 125 16.99 13.18 -24.02
N LYS A 126 18.30 13.44 -24.10
CA LYS A 126 18.91 14.50 -24.91
C LYS A 126 18.63 14.40 -26.41
N ASP A 127 18.28 13.21 -26.89
CA ASP A 127 17.93 12.98 -28.31
C ASP A 127 16.43 13.17 -28.60
N GLY A 128 15.64 13.61 -27.60
CA GLY A 128 14.19 13.80 -27.71
C GLY A 128 13.37 12.52 -27.53
N SER A 129 14.00 11.36 -27.31
CA SER A 129 13.29 10.13 -26.94
C SER A 129 12.74 10.24 -25.53
N LEU A 130 11.55 9.67 -25.30
CA LEU A 130 10.98 9.53 -23.96
C LEU A 130 11.44 8.21 -23.35
N VAL A 131 12.14 8.26 -22.22
CA VAL A 131 12.44 7.08 -21.42
C VAL A 131 11.32 6.90 -20.39
N VAL A 132 10.79 5.69 -20.30
CA VAL A 132 9.62 5.35 -19.49
C VAL A 132 9.95 4.12 -18.66
N VAL A 133 9.70 4.18 -17.35
CA VAL A 133 9.70 3.01 -16.49
C VAL A 133 8.27 2.60 -16.21
N ASP A 134 7.98 1.35 -16.53
CA ASP A 134 6.71 0.69 -16.28
C ASP A 134 6.81 -0.19 -15.05
N ALA A 135 5.79 -0.14 -14.19
CA ALA A 135 5.78 -0.87 -12.94
C ALA A 135 5.91 -2.39 -13.08
N TYR A 136 5.52 -2.95 -14.23
CA TYR A 136 5.49 -4.39 -14.50
C TYR A 136 6.33 -4.79 -15.71
N LEU A 137 6.50 -3.89 -16.68
CA LEU A 137 7.05 -4.24 -17.98
C LEU A 137 8.50 -3.81 -18.17
N GLY A 138 9.09 -3.05 -17.24
CA GLY A 138 10.51 -2.68 -17.30
C GLY A 138 10.77 -1.25 -17.78
N LEU A 139 11.97 -1.04 -18.31
CA LEU A 139 12.42 0.26 -18.82
C LEU A 139 12.31 0.29 -20.34
N PHE A 140 11.75 1.36 -20.89
CA PHE A 140 11.54 1.55 -22.32
C PHE A 140 12.11 2.88 -22.80
N ARG A 141 12.59 2.88 -24.04
CA ARG A 141 12.86 4.10 -24.81
C ARG A 141 11.81 4.21 -25.90
N VAL A 142 11.10 5.32 -25.96
CA VAL A 142 9.96 5.57 -26.85
C VAL A 142 10.26 6.77 -27.72
N ASN A 143 10.13 6.61 -29.04
CA ASN A 143 10.09 7.72 -29.96
C ASN A 143 8.64 8.23 -30.01
N VAL A 144 8.40 9.41 -29.44
CA VAL A 144 7.05 9.97 -29.27
C VAL A 144 6.37 10.38 -30.58
N GLU A 145 7.14 10.63 -31.64
CA GLU A 145 6.61 11.01 -32.95
C GLU A 145 6.08 9.80 -33.74
N THR A 146 6.79 8.68 -33.67
CA THR A 146 6.49 7.46 -34.44
C THR A 146 5.74 6.41 -33.63
N GLY A 147 5.73 6.53 -32.29
CA GLY A 147 5.20 5.52 -31.38
C GLY A 147 6.05 4.25 -31.27
N LYS A 148 7.21 4.18 -31.94
CA LYS A 148 8.12 3.04 -31.84
C LYS A 148 8.82 3.05 -30.49
N PHE A 149 9.00 1.87 -29.90
CA PHE A 149 9.69 1.72 -28.63
C PHE A 149 10.66 0.54 -28.64
N VAL A 150 11.63 0.60 -27.73
CA VAL A 150 12.61 -0.47 -27.45
C VAL A 150 12.65 -0.68 -25.94
N GLN A 151 12.60 -1.94 -25.51
CA GLN A 151 12.80 -2.29 -24.10
C GLN A 151 14.31 -2.26 -23.79
N LEU A 152 14.70 -1.44 -22.82
CA LEU A 152 16.07 -1.30 -22.34
C LEU A 152 16.39 -2.29 -21.21
N TYR A 153 15.41 -2.52 -20.33
CA TYR A 153 15.52 -3.45 -19.20
C TYR A 153 14.22 -4.25 -19.08
N SER A 154 14.34 -5.57 -18.96
CA SER A 154 13.23 -6.47 -18.63
C SER A 154 13.25 -6.80 -17.13
N PRO A 155 12.11 -6.77 -16.41
CA PRO A 155 12.04 -7.12 -14.99
C PRO A 155 12.37 -8.59 -14.72
N GLU A 156 12.32 -9.46 -15.73
CA GLU A 156 12.77 -10.85 -15.63
C GLU A 156 14.29 -10.98 -15.50
N THR A 157 15.03 -9.91 -15.82
CA THR A 157 16.49 -9.85 -15.71
C THR A 157 16.90 -9.90 -14.24
N LEU A 158 17.66 -10.92 -13.88
CA LEU A 158 18.27 -11.02 -12.55
C LEU A 158 19.39 -9.99 -12.42
N VAL A 159 19.26 -9.10 -11.45
CA VAL A 159 20.31 -8.15 -11.07
C VAL A 159 20.67 -8.44 -9.62
N ASP A 160 21.93 -8.83 -9.36
CA ASP A 160 22.39 -9.35 -8.07
C ASP A 160 21.53 -10.55 -7.57
N GLY A 161 21.09 -11.41 -8.49
CA GLY A 161 20.30 -12.61 -8.17
C GLY A 161 18.80 -12.38 -7.91
N GLU A 162 18.30 -11.15 -8.01
CA GLU A 162 16.88 -10.83 -7.81
C GLU A 162 16.26 -10.14 -9.03
N GLN A 163 15.02 -10.53 -9.36
CA GLN A 163 14.17 -9.83 -10.35
C GLN A 163 13.57 -8.57 -9.74
N ALA A 164 13.31 -7.56 -10.56
CA ALA A 164 12.54 -6.41 -10.12
C ALA A 164 11.05 -6.75 -10.11
N ALA A 165 10.34 -6.39 -9.03
CA ALA A 165 8.90 -6.67 -8.93
C ALA A 165 8.06 -5.38 -8.96
N PHE A 166 8.63 -4.24 -8.60
CA PHE A 166 7.89 -2.97 -8.56
C PHE A 166 8.78 -1.80 -8.93
N LEU A 167 8.93 -1.57 -10.23
CA LEU A 167 9.62 -0.39 -10.73
C LEU A 167 8.76 0.87 -10.56
N ASN A 168 9.37 2.03 -10.30
CA ASN A 168 8.60 3.20 -9.92
C ASN A 168 8.99 4.50 -10.63
N ASP A 169 10.15 5.07 -10.34
CA ASP A 169 10.60 6.31 -10.98
C ASP A 169 11.98 6.16 -11.62
N LEU A 170 12.33 7.09 -12.49
CA LEU A 170 13.62 7.12 -13.17
C LEU A 170 14.13 8.55 -13.34
N ASP A 171 15.45 8.68 -13.44
CA ASP A 171 16.10 9.87 -13.96
C ASP A 171 17.35 9.54 -14.78
N ILE A 172 17.74 10.45 -15.67
CA ILE A 172 18.77 10.20 -16.70
C ILE A 172 19.99 11.09 -16.44
N ASP A 173 21.17 10.48 -16.43
CA ASP A 173 22.45 11.17 -16.35
C ASP A 173 22.93 11.66 -17.73
N SER A 174 23.85 12.61 -17.75
CA SER A 174 24.43 13.25 -18.92
C SER A 174 25.08 12.26 -19.92
N ASP A 175 25.65 11.17 -19.41
CA ASP A 175 26.23 10.08 -20.20
C ASP A 175 25.17 9.12 -20.79
N GLY A 176 23.90 9.28 -20.40
CA GLY A 176 22.77 8.44 -20.80
C GLY A 176 22.48 7.28 -19.85
N THR A 177 23.23 7.13 -18.76
CA THR A 177 22.93 6.15 -17.71
C THR A 177 21.57 6.47 -17.10
N VAL A 178 20.72 5.46 -17.00
CA VAL A 178 19.37 5.60 -16.43
C VAL A 178 19.36 5.04 -15.02
N TYR A 179 19.15 5.89 -14.04
CA TYR A 179 18.93 5.50 -12.65
C TYR A 179 17.44 5.29 -12.42
N PHE A 180 17.04 4.18 -11.82
CA PHE A 180 15.64 3.87 -11.60
C PHE A 180 15.42 3.05 -10.33
N THR A 181 14.24 3.20 -9.73
CA THR A 181 13.91 2.55 -8.45
C THR A 181 13.15 1.25 -8.66
N ASP A 182 13.50 0.26 -7.85
CA ASP A 182 12.71 -0.94 -7.60
C ASP A 182 12.20 -0.87 -6.15
N SER A 183 10.93 -0.51 -5.97
CA SER A 183 10.32 -0.24 -4.67
C SER A 183 10.25 -1.48 -3.79
N SER A 184 10.17 -2.68 -4.37
CA SER A 184 10.07 -3.95 -3.66
C SER A 184 10.42 -5.11 -4.60
N THR A 185 11.21 -6.07 -4.13
CA THR A 185 11.56 -7.27 -4.91
C THR A 185 10.57 -8.43 -4.76
N ASN A 186 9.56 -8.31 -3.88
CA ASN A 186 8.56 -9.37 -3.64
C ASN A 186 7.11 -8.93 -3.87
N TRP A 187 6.81 -7.63 -3.85
CA TRP A 187 5.46 -7.11 -4.04
C TRP A 187 5.38 -6.15 -5.22
N GLY A 188 4.64 -6.54 -6.26
CA GLY A 188 4.35 -5.66 -7.38
C GLY A 188 3.38 -4.51 -7.05
N ARG A 189 3.27 -3.55 -7.96
CA ARG A 189 2.51 -2.29 -7.78
C ARG A 189 1.08 -2.44 -7.26
N ARG A 190 0.32 -3.48 -7.64
CA ARG A 190 -1.07 -3.71 -7.15
C ARG A 190 -1.13 -4.05 -5.66
N TYR A 191 -0.03 -4.55 -5.13
CA TYR A 191 0.13 -4.99 -3.75
C TYR A 191 0.98 -4.02 -2.94
N ASN A 192 1.10 -2.75 -3.38
CA ASN A 192 1.89 -1.72 -2.70
C ASN A 192 1.56 -1.59 -1.21
N ARG A 193 0.29 -1.76 -0.80
CA ARG A 193 -0.11 -1.75 0.61
C ARG A 193 0.57 -2.85 1.43
N TYR A 194 0.77 -4.04 0.83
CA TYR A 194 1.46 -5.14 1.50
C TYR A 194 2.96 -4.86 1.58
N ALA A 195 3.56 -4.29 0.54
CA ALA A 195 4.95 -3.82 0.61
C ALA A 195 5.15 -2.78 1.73
N ALA A 196 4.22 -1.83 1.86
CA ALA A 196 4.27 -0.81 2.90
C ALA A 196 4.06 -1.38 4.31
N MET A 197 3.09 -2.29 4.49
CA MET A 197 2.81 -2.94 5.77
C MET A 197 3.89 -3.94 6.19
N GLU A 198 4.50 -4.66 5.25
CA GLU A 198 5.63 -5.56 5.52
C GLU A 198 6.84 -4.76 6.02
N ALA A 199 6.95 -3.49 5.60
CA ALA A 199 8.03 -2.57 5.96
C ALA A 199 9.44 -3.14 5.72
N LYS A 200 9.53 -4.15 4.85
CA LYS A 200 10.77 -4.84 4.53
C LYS A 200 11.66 -3.91 3.71
N LYS A 201 12.94 -3.87 4.08
CA LYS A 201 13.96 -3.13 3.36
C LYS A 201 14.53 -3.98 2.23
N ASN A 202 13.75 -4.20 1.19
CA ASN A 202 14.18 -4.94 -0.02
C ASN A 202 14.06 -4.10 -1.31
N GLY A 203 13.88 -2.79 -1.19
CA GLY A 203 13.95 -1.89 -2.33
C GLY A 203 15.39 -1.61 -2.77
N ARG A 204 15.55 -1.17 -4.01
CA ARG A 204 16.85 -0.93 -4.66
C ARG A 204 16.83 0.33 -5.54
N LEU A 205 18.00 0.94 -5.68
CA LEU A 205 18.32 1.86 -6.78
C LEU A 205 19.17 1.09 -7.78
N LEU A 206 18.72 1.05 -9.04
CA LEU A 206 19.38 0.38 -10.14
C LEU A 206 19.93 1.41 -11.13
N ALA A 207 20.98 1.06 -11.86
CA ALA A 207 21.50 1.85 -12.98
C ALA A 207 21.60 0.99 -14.23
N TYR A 208 21.01 1.47 -15.32
CA TYR A 208 21.14 0.88 -16.66
C TYR A 208 22.13 1.69 -17.48
N ASN A 209 23.19 1.04 -17.95
CA ASN A 209 24.18 1.66 -18.83
C ASN A 209 23.83 1.37 -20.30
N PRO A 210 23.52 2.38 -21.13
CA PRO A 210 23.09 2.17 -22.51
C PRO A 210 24.21 1.64 -23.43
N ASN A 211 25.47 1.86 -23.07
CA ASN A 211 26.63 1.42 -23.87
C ASN A 211 26.90 -0.07 -23.66
N THR A 212 26.86 -0.54 -22.42
CA THR A 212 27.10 -1.96 -22.08
C THR A 212 25.83 -2.79 -22.11
N LYS A 213 24.65 -2.14 -22.07
CA LYS A 213 23.32 -2.75 -21.90
C LYS A 213 23.20 -3.59 -20.63
N GLN A 214 24.00 -3.28 -19.61
CA GLN A 214 23.96 -3.95 -18.33
C GLN A 214 23.24 -3.08 -17.30
N THR A 215 22.63 -3.76 -16.33
CA THR A 215 22.02 -3.13 -15.16
C THR A 215 22.76 -3.60 -13.92
N GLU A 216 23.03 -2.68 -13.01
CA GLU A 216 23.68 -2.96 -11.73
C GLU A 216 22.91 -2.34 -10.56
N VAL A 217 23.16 -2.87 -9.36
CA VAL A 217 22.59 -2.33 -8.12
C VAL A 217 23.51 -1.25 -7.59
N ILE A 218 23.00 -0.02 -7.50
CA ILE A 218 23.73 1.13 -6.92
C ILE A 218 23.50 1.20 -5.42
N LEU A 219 22.24 1.05 -4.98
CA LEU A 219 21.87 0.97 -3.57
C LEU A 219 20.89 -0.18 -3.35
N LYS A 220 21.00 -0.81 -2.18
CA LYS A 220 20.12 -1.91 -1.74
C LYS A 220 19.65 -1.69 -0.32
N ASN A 221 18.72 -2.54 0.12
CA ASN A 221 18.12 -2.51 1.44
C ASN A 221 17.40 -1.19 1.74
N MET A 222 16.72 -0.65 0.74
CA MET A 222 15.92 0.57 0.86
C MET A 222 14.49 0.24 1.27
N SER A 223 13.86 1.13 2.03
CA SER A 223 12.49 1.04 2.48
C SER A 223 11.56 1.73 1.49
N PHE A 224 11.10 0.97 0.50
CA PHE A 224 10.15 1.44 -0.53
C PHE A 224 10.64 2.72 -1.23
N PRO A 225 11.75 2.67 -1.99
CA PRO A 225 12.22 3.78 -2.80
C PRO A 225 11.18 4.06 -3.91
N ASN A 226 10.51 5.21 -3.82
CA ASN A 226 9.38 5.58 -4.66
C ASN A 226 9.82 6.51 -5.81
N GLY A 227 10.53 7.59 -5.48
CA GLY A 227 10.98 8.61 -6.44
C GLY A 227 12.51 8.72 -6.50
N VAL A 228 13.04 9.12 -7.66
CA VAL A 228 14.49 9.38 -7.85
C VAL A 228 14.72 10.62 -8.70
N GLN A 229 15.71 11.43 -8.32
CA GLN A 229 16.06 12.65 -9.04
C GLN A 229 17.55 12.96 -8.92
N LEU A 230 18.25 13.11 -10.04
CA LEU A 230 19.62 13.62 -10.08
C LEU A 230 19.64 15.12 -9.82
N SER A 231 20.69 15.58 -9.16
CA SER A 231 21.02 17.01 -9.06
C SER A 231 21.30 17.59 -10.46
N PRO A 232 21.12 18.91 -10.66
CA PRO A 232 21.47 19.54 -11.93
C PRO A 232 22.93 19.32 -12.35
N GLU A 233 23.85 19.34 -11.38
CA GLU A 233 25.29 19.18 -11.60
C GLU A 233 25.75 17.70 -11.63
N LYS A 234 24.81 16.75 -11.49
CA LYS A 234 25.07 15.30 -11.55
C LYS A 234 26.08 14.81 -10.52
N ASP A 235 26.15 15.48 -9.38
CA ASP A 235 27.04 15.15 -8.27
C ASP A 235 26.35 14.34 -7.17
N PHE A 236 25.01 14.35 -7.10
CA PHE A 236 24.22 13.52 -6.19
C PHE A 236 22.86 13.11 -6.76
N ILE A 237 22.28 12.07 -6.16
CA ILE A 237 20.93 11.55 -6.42
C ILE A 237 20.11 11.72 -5.15
N LEU A 238 18.88 12.23 -5.28
CA LEU A 238 17.87 12.19 -4.23
C LEU A 238 16.96 10.98 -4.44
N ILE A 239 16.70 10.22 -3.38
CA ILE A 239 15.76 9.09 -3.40
C ILE A 239 14.70 9.27 -2.32
N ALA A 240 13.42 9.20 -2.69
CA ALA A 240 12.32 9.24 -1.74
C ALA A 240 12.01 7.85 -1.19
N GLU A 241 12.38 7.57 0.07
CA GLU A 241 11.94 6.37 0.79
C GLU A 241 10.58 6.61 1.45
N LEU A 242 9.53 6.00 0.89
CA LEU A 242 8.16 6.26 1.30
C LEU A 242 7.88 5.76 2.73
N CYS A 243 8.30 4.54 3.06
CA CYS A 243 7.93 3.92 4.34
C CYS A 243 8.70 4.50 5.54
N THR A 244 9.86 5.12 5.31
CA THR A 244 10.63 5.81 6.35
C THR A 244 10.41 7.32 6.36
N CYS A 245 9.60 7.84 5.42
CA CYS A 245 9.32 9.27 5.25
C CYS A 245 10.61 10.12 5.07
N LYS A 246 11.59 9.62 4.31
CA LYS A 246 12.89 10.27 4.12
C LYS A 246 13.17 10.58 2.66
N ILE A 247 13.88 11.67 2.41
CA ILE A 247 14.68 11.83 1.20
C ILE A 247 16.12 11.49 1.56
N LEU A 248 16.66 10.47 0.91
CA LEU A 248 18.07 10.12 0.99
C LEU A 248 18.84 10.88 -0.08
N GLN A 249 20.08 11.23 0.20
CA GLN A 249 21.02 11.77 -0.78
C GLN A 249 22.19 10.81 -0.94
N TYR A 250 22.51 10.52 -2.19
CA TYR A 250 23.59 9.63 -2.59
C TYR A 250 24.56 10.38 -3.51
N SER A 251 25.80 10.56 -3.09
CA SER A 251 26.82 11.23 -3.90
C SER A 251 27.33 10.32 -5.03
N ILE A 252 27.43 10.85 -6.25
CA ILE A 252 27.88 10.14 -7.46
C ILE A 252 29.38 10.33 -7.69
N ASN A 253 29.96 11.45 -7.22
CA ASN A 253 31.36 11.80 -7.46
C ASN A 253 32.38 11.36 -6.38
N THR A 254 33.53 10.95 -6.90
CA THR A 254 34.72 10.27 -6.38
C THR A 254 35.34 10.76 -5.06
N LEU A 255 35.27 9.90 -4.03
CA LEU A 255 36.29 9.54 -3.00
C LEU A 255 35.62 9.06 -1.69
N LEU A 256 34.33 9.36 -1.50
CA LEU A 256 33.53 8.91 -0.37
C LEU A 256 32.10 8.63 -0.86
N CYS A 257 31.76 7.36 -1.09
CA CYS A 257 30.37 6.93 -1.25
C CYS A 257 29.69 7.01 0.12
N GLU A 258 29.21 8.18 0.51
CA GLU A 258 28.53 8.37 1.77
C GLU A 258 27.03 8.57 1.53
N ASN A 259 26.23 7.69 2.13
CA ASN A 259 24.77 7.82 2.13
C ASN A 259 24.40 8.75 3.28
N SER A 260 23.75 9.88 2.97
CA SER A 260 23.25 10.80 3.98
C SER A 260 21.73 10.92 3.90
N VAL A 261 21.10 11.20 5.05
CA VAL A 261 19.68 11.55 5.08
C VAL A 261 19.60 13.04 4.80
N PHE A 262 19.03 13.41 3.65
CA PHE A 262 18.89 14.81 3.26
C PHE A 262 17.70 15.47 3.96
N VAL A 263 16.53 14.82 3.93
CA VAL A 263 15.33 15.26 4.65
C VAL A 263 14.71 14.06 5.34
N ASN A 264 14.20 14.25 6.56
CA ASN A 264 13.42 13.25 7.28
C ASN A 264 12.02 13.78 7.61
N SER A 265 11.11 12.84 7.91
CA SER A 265 9.81 13.13 8.49
C SER A 265 8.91 14.04 7.65
N LEU A 266 8.89 13.84 6.33
CA LEU A 266 8.07 14.59 5.36
C LEU A 266 6.56 14.62 5.67
N PHE A 267 6.07 13.76 6.57
CA PHE A 267 4.65 13.58 6.89
C PHE A 267 4.18 14.17 8.23
N CYS A 268 5.04 14.77 9.05
CA CYS A 268 4.62 15.32 10.35
C CYS A 268 4.65 16.88 10.31
N ASP A 269 3.82 17.50 9.47
CA ASP A 269 3.31 18.86 9.73
C ASP A 269 1.77 18.82 9.84
N LEU A 270 1.28 17.84 10.60
CA LEU A 270 -0.10 17.81 11.07
C LEU A 270 -0.17 18.64 12.34
N ASN A 271 -0.28 19.96 12.22
CA ASN A 271 -0.76 20.91 13.24
C ASN A 271 -0.51 20.48 14.72
N GLY A 272 0.74 20.37 15.15
CA GLY A 272 1.08 20.18 16.56
C GLY A 272 0.88 18.76 17.14
N ILE A 273 0.71 17.73 16.31
CA ILE A 273 0.70 16.33 16.77
C ILE A 273 2.13 15.87 17.06
N LYS A 274 2.41 15.55 18.34
CA LYS A 274 3.66 14.88 18.74
C LYS A 274 3.66 13.46 18.16
N CYS A 275 4.65 13.15 17.31
CA CYS A 275 4.83 11.83 16.72
C CYS A 275 5.61 10.95 17.75
N TYR A 276 4.97 9.92 18.31
CA TYR A 276 5.58 9.01 19.30
C TYR A 276 6.13 7.77 18.60
N LEU A 277 7.43 7.48 18.75
CA LEU A 277 8.03 6.22 18.29
C LEU A 277 7.89 5.16 19.39
N CYS A 278 7.30 4.02 19.02
CA CYS A 278 7.32 2.83 19.87
C CYS A 278 8.69 2.16 19.73
N TYR A 279 9.55 2.33 20.73
CA TYR A 279 10.80 1.59 20.84
C TYR A 279 10.49 0.23 21.46
N VAL A 280 10.75 -0.85 20.73
CA VAL A 280 10.81 -2.21 21.28
C VAL A 280 12.25 -2.68 21.10
N PRO A 281 12.98 -2.99 22.19
CA PRO A 281 14.40 -3.33 22.15
C PRO A 281 14.70 -4.61 21.36
#